data_AF-A0A6B3GCL5-F1
#
_entry.id   AF-A0A6B3GCL5-F1
#
_cell.length_a   1.000
_cell.length_b   1.000
_cell.length_c   1.000
_cell.angle_alpha   90.00
_cell.angle_beta   90.00
_cell.angle_gamma   90.00
#
_symmetry.space_group_name_H-M   'P 1'
#
loop_
_entity.id
_entity.type
_entity.pdbx_description
1 polymer ?
#
loop_
_entity_poly.entity_id
_entity_poly.type
_entity_poly.pdbx_seq_one_letter_code
_entity_poly.pdbx_strand_id
1 'polypeptide(L)'
;TNKYWGAPALGASLTCSFGTPFRLVGVVVHTGVSKEPQEFRRGARPTRADLLVTTEDGKVHKKAVTFNDKPGKQTVRMGISDVRSVELVLREATGQGEGRPIAVGEVEFFRRT
;
A
#
# COMPACT_ATOMS: atom_id res chain seq x y z
N THR A 1 0.99 -20.14 -7.41
CA THR A 1 -0.16 -19.23 -7.21
C THR A 1 0.35 -17.90 -6.69
N ASN A 2 -0.09 -16.78 -7.27
CA ASN A 2 0.20 -15.46 -6.71
C ASN A 2 -0.52 -15.30 -5.36
N LYS A 3 0.13 -14.62 -4.41
CA LYS A 3 -0.47 -14.26 -3.12
C LYS A 3 -0.63 -12.75 -3.06
N TYR A 4 -1.70 -12.30 -2.41
CA TYR A 4 -2.03 -10.89 -2.23
C TYR A 4 -2.90 -10.75 -0.98
N TRP A 5 -2.91 -9.56 -0.39
CA TRP A 5 -3.95 -9.17 0.55
C TRP A 5 -5.19 -8.77 -0.24
N GLY A 6 -6.29 -9.51 -0.03
CA GLY A 6 -7.59 -9.22 -0.62
C GLY A 6 -8.41 -8.35 0.33
N ALA A 7 -8.34 -7.04 0.17
CA ALA A 7 -9.13 -6.11 0.97
C ALA A 7 -10.63 -6.23 0.61
N PRO A 8 -11.52 -6.36 1.60
CA PRO A 8 -12.93 -6.66 1.34
C PRO A 8 -13.70 -5.47 0.74
N ALA A 9 -13.28 -4.24 1.04
CA ALA A 9 -13.95 -3.02 0.58
C ALA A 9 -13.01 -1.80 0.63
N LEU A 10 -13.46 -0.68 0.07
CA LEU A 10 -12.83 0.63 0.30
C LEU A 10 -12.91 0.99 1.79
N GLY A 11 -11.91 1.71 2.30
CA GLY A 11 -11.74 2.00 3.71
C GLY A 11 -11.03 0.89 4.51
N ALA A 12 -10.92 -0.32 3.96
CA ALA A 12 -10.07 -1.35 4.56
C ALA A 12 -8.60 -0.90 4.58
N SER A 13 -7.90 -1.32 5.63
CA SER A 13 -6.51 -0.95 5.85
C SER A 13 -5.62 -2.13 6.21
N LEU A 14 -4.33 -1.96 5.91
CA LEU A 14 -3.25 -2.83 6.34
C LEU A 14 -2.29 -1.99 7.18
N THR A 15 -2.03 -2.42 8.41
CA THR A 15 -1.08 -1.76 9.31
C THR A 15 0.15 -2.62 9.52
N CYS A 16 1.31 -2.05 9.25
CA CYS A 16 2.61 -2.65 9.52
C CYS A 16 3.27 -1.93 10.70
N SER A 17 3.57 -2.66 11.77
CA SER A 17 4.24 -2.14 12.96
C SER A 17 5.69 -2.61 13.03
N PHE A 18 6.58 -1.74 13.49
CA PHE A 18 8.03 -1.96 13.52
C PHE A 18 8.55 -1.92 14.96
N GLY A 19 9.26 -2.99 15.36
CA GLY A 19 9.77 -3.14 16.72
C GLY A 19 10.84 -2.10 17.10
N THR A 20 11.60 -1.62 16.12
CA THR A 20 12.62 -0.57 16.29
C THR A 20 12.26 0.61 15.39
N PRO A 21 12.22 1.85 15.90
CA PRO A 21 12.01 3.03 15.07
C PRO A 21 13.11 3.15 14.02
N PHE A 22 12.76 3.66 12.84
CA PHE A 22 13.75 3.92 11.80
C PHE A 22 13.33 5.11 10.93
N ARG A 23 14.30 5.61 10.16
CA ARG A 23 14.04 6.64 9.15
C ARG A 23 13.49 6.03 7.87
N LEU A 24 12.20 6.22 7.63
CA LEU A 24 11.50 5.81 6.42
C LEU A 24 11.79 6.79 5.28
N VAL A 25 12.34 6.28 4.18
CA VAL A 25 12.67 7.08 2.98
C VAL A 25 11.79 6.77 1.77
N GLY A 26 11.06 5.66 1.81
CA GLY A 26 10.12 5.33 0.76
C GLY A 26 9.30 4.10 1.05
N VAL A 27 8.15 4.03 0.37
CA VAL A 27 7.27 2.87 0.33
C VAL A 27 7.09 2.47 -1.13
N VAL A 28 7.17 1.18 -1.44
CA VAL A 28 6.77 0.64 -2.75
C VAL A 28 5.52 -0.20 -2.55
N VAL A 29 4.53 0.01 -3.41
CA VAL A 29 3.30 -0.77 -3.43
C VAL A 29 3.20 -1.49 -4.78
N HIS A 30 2.94 -2.78 -4.72
CA HIS A 30 2.51 -3.58 -5.88
C HIS A 30 1.00 -3.76 -5.80
N THR A 31 0.26 -3.14 -6.71
CA THR A 31 -1.19 -3.25 -6.76
C THR A 31 -1.64 -4.46 -7.59
N GLY A 32 -2.84 -4.95 -7.31
CA GLY A 32 -3.48 -6.01 -8.08
C GLY A 32 -3.00 -7.42 -7.75
N VAL A 33 -3.56 -8.38 -8.49
CA VAL A 33 -3.39 -9.83 -8.25
C VAL A 33 -2.16 -10.43 -8.95
N SER A 34 -1.50 -9.68 -9.84
CA SER A 34 -0.39 -10.18 -10.65
C SER A 34 0.46 -9.06 -11.23
N LYS A 35 1.72 -9.35 -11.50
CA LYS A 35 2.61 -8.51 -12.32
C LYS A 35 2.39 -8.69 -13.84
N GLU A 36 1.70 -9.75 -14.24
CA GLU A 36 1.38 -10.03 -15.64
C GLU A 36 0.20 -9.17 -16.10
N PRO A 37 0.33 -8.31 -17.14
CA PRO A 37 -0.72 -7.36 -17.53
C PRO A 37 -2.09 -7.96 -17.82
N GLN A 38 -2.17 -9.18 -18.36
CA GLN A 38 -3.45 -9.83 -18.61
C GLN A 38 -4.14 -10.24 -17.30
N GLU A 39 -3.41 -10.86 -16.38
CA GLU A 39 -3.95 -11.28 -15.08
C GLU A 39 -4.22 -10.08 -14.16
N PHE A 40 -3.37 -9.05 -14.19
CA PHE A 40 -3.55 -7.82 -13.42
C PHE A 40 -4.93 -7.19 -13.65
N ARG A 41 -5.38 -7.14 -14.91
CA ARG A 41 -6.67 -6.54 -15.30
C ARG A 41 -7.89 -7.35 -14.87
N ARG A 42 -7.72 -8.63 -14.51
CA ARG A 42 -8.83 -9.49 -14.06
C ARG A 42 -9.23 -9.26 -12.61
N GLY A 43 -8.33 -8.70 -11.80
CA GLY A 43 -8.58 -8.39 -10.39
C GLY A 43 -9.00 -6.94 -10.13
N ALA A 44 -9.64 -6.72 -8.99
CA ALA A 44 -9.80 -5.36 -8.45
C ALA A 44 -8.46 -4.87 -7.89
N ARG A 45 -8.13 -3.60 -8.11
CA ARG A 45 -6.88 -2.98 -7.63
C ARG A 45 -7.11 -1.54 -7.19
N PRO A 46 -6.35 -1.05 -6.20
CA PRO A 46 -6.50 0.33 -5.74
C PRO A 46 -5.90 1.30 -6.77
N THR A 47 -6.56 2.44 -6.93
CA THR A 47 -6.09 3.61 -7.70
C THR A 47 -5.71 4.76 -6.78
N ARG A 48 -6.21 4.76 -5.53
CA ARG A 48 -5.85 5.74 -4.50
C ARG A 48 -5.84 5.11 -3.11
N ALA A 49 -4.89 5.55 -2.29
CA ALA A 49 -4.81 5.20 -0.88
C ALA A 49 -4.31 6.38 -0.03
N ASP A 50 -4.53 6.30 1.27
CA ASP A 50 -3.82 7.12 2.25
C ASP A 50 -2.73 6.26 2.92
N LEU A 51 -1.54 6.83 3.08
CA LEU A 51 -0.51 6.33 4.00
C LEU A 51 -0.57 7.16 5.29
N LEU A 52 -0.81 6.52 6.42
CA LEU A 52 -0.66 7.12 7.74
C LEU A 52 0.61 6.55 8.38
N VAL A 53 1.59 7.42 8.60
CA VAL A 53 2.89 7.07 9.17
C VAL A 53 2.93 7.60 10.60
N THR A 54 2.98 6.70 11.58
CA THR A 54 3.02 7.05 13.00
C THR A 54 4.44 6.96 13.51
N THR A 55 4.91 8.03 14.13
CA THR A 55 6.25 8.13 14.74
C THR A 55 6.23 7.75 16.22
N GLU A 56 7.41 7.58 16.80
CA GLU A 56 7.60 7.16 18.20
C GLU A 56 6.95 8.09 19.21
N ASP A 57 6.90 9.39 18.94
CA ASP A 57 6.20 10.41 19.74
C ASP A 57 4.67 10.40 19.55
N GLY A 58 4.14 9.47 18.74
CA GLY A 58 2.71 9.33 18.44
C GLY A 58 2.20 10.26 17.34
N LYS A 59 3.05 11.10 16.73
CA LYS A 59 2.63 11.97 15.63
C LYS A 59 2.29 11.15 14.38
N VAL A 60 1.18 11.52 13.73
CA VAL A 60 0.70 10.86 12.51
C VAL A 60 0.90 11.77 11.31
N HIS A 61 1.72 11.30 10.36
CA HIS A 61 1.90 11.93 9.06
C HIS A 61 0.98 11.27 8.03
N LYS A 62 0.05 12.05 7.47
CA LYS A 62 -0.83 11.57 6.40
C LYS A 62 -0.27 11.94 5.03
N LYS A 63 -0.23 10.98 4.10
CA LYS A 63 0.10 11.20 2.70
C LYS A 63 -0.89 10.50 1.79
N ALA A 64 -1.60 11.26 0.95
CA ALA A 64 -2.41 10.70 -0.12
C ALA A 64 -1.50 10.18 -1.25
N VAL A 65 -1.85 9.02 -1.80
CA VAL A 65 -1.10 8.33 -2.84
C VAL A 65 -2.06 7.94 -3.96
N THR A 66 -1.66 8.22 -5.20
CA THR A 66 -2.32 7.73 -6.41
C THR A 66 -1.47 6.64 -7.04
N PHE A 67 -2.10 5.55 -7.44
CA PHE A 67 -1.47 4.45 -8.15
C PHE A 67 -1.84 4.51 -9.62
N ASN A 68 -0.85 4.27 -10.49
CA ASN A 68 -1.14 4.05 -11.90
C ASN A 68 -1.88 2.71 -12.05
N ASP A 69 -2.90 2.67 -12.91
CA ASP A 69 -3.62 1.43 -13.23
C ASP A 69 -2.79 0.53 -14.17
N LYS A 70 -1.63 0.07 -13.68
CA LYS A 70 -0.70 -0.81 -14.37
C LYS A 70 0.04 -1.69 -13.36
N PRO A 71 0.41 -2.92 -13.75
CA PRO A 71 1.21 -3.76 -12.87
C PRO A 71 2.60 -3.17 -12.62
N GLY A 72 3.23 -3.64 -11.54
CA GLY A 72 4.60 -3.29 -11.17
C GLY A 72 4.70 -2.27 -10.05
N LYS A 73 5.94 -1.83 -9.79
CA LYS A 73 6.31 -0.99 -8.64
C LYS A 73 5.66 0.39 -8.72
N GLN A 74 4.96 0.79 -7.66
CA GLN A 74 4.51 2.16 -7.43
C GLN A 74 5.26 2.75 -6.24
N THR A 75 6.21 3.65 -6.49
CA THR A 75 7.10 4.21 -5.46
C THR A 75 6.57 5.52 -4.90
N VAL A 76 6.47 5.60 -3.58
CA VAL A 76 6.15 6.81 -2.81
C VAL A 76 7.37 7.21 -2.00
N ARG A 77 8.02 8.31 -2.38
CA ARG A 77 9.16 8.86 -1.62
C ARG A 77 8.69 9.67 -0.43
N MET A 78 9.40 9.56 0.69
CA MET A 78 9.17 10.35 1.90
C MET A 78 10.46 10.47 2.72
N GLY A 79 10.43 11.15 3.85
CA GLY A 79 11.59 11.31 4.72
C GLY A 79 11.12 11.58 6.14
N ILE A 80 10.68 10.52 6.83
CA ILE A 80 10.10 10.60 8.17
C ILE A 80 11.00 9.78 9.10
N SER A 81 11.50 10.40 10.17
CA SER A 81 12.30 9.74 11.19
C SER A 81 11.41 9.04 12.21
N ASP A 82 12.01 8.13 12.99
CA ASP A 82 11.40 7.54 14.19
C ASP A 82 10.06 6.84 13.92
N VAL A 83 9.89 6.26 12.73
CA VAL A 83 8.64 5.59 12.32
C VAL A 83 8.45 4.28 13.08
N ARG A 84 7.28 4.14 13.70
CA ARG A 84 6.84 2.94 14.45
C ARG A 84 5.78 2.13 13.72
N SER A 85 4.93 2.76 12.92
CA SER A 85 3.98 2.04 12.08
C SER A 85 3.63 2.81 10.81
N VAL A 86 3.20 2.06 9.81
CA VAL A 86 2.60 2.60 8.59
C VAL A 86 1.29 1.86 8.33
N GLU A 87 0.22 2.62 8.18
CA GLU A 87 -1.10 2.13 7.76
C GLU A 87 -1.39 2.58 6.32
N LEU A 88 -1.77 1.62 5.47
CA LEU A 88 -2.24 1.85 4.10
C LEU A 88 -3.76 1.69 4.08
N VAL A 89 -4.50 2.77 3.84
CA VAL A 89 -5.97 2.76 3.76
C VAL A 89 -6.41 2.92 2.30
N LEU A 90 -7.17 1.95 1.78
CA LEU A 90 -7.63 2.01 0.39
C LEU A 90 -8.78 3.01 0.24
N ARG A 91 -8.66 3.96 -0.69
CA ARG A 91 -9.63 5.05 -0.87
C ARG A 91 -10.41 4.97 -2.18
N GLU A 92 -9.74 4.59 -3.26
CA GLU A 92 -10.37 4.38 -4.56
C GLU A 92 -9.79 3.12 -5.21
N ALA A 93 -10.60 2.44 -6.00
CA ALA A 93 -10.22 1.22 -6.70
C ALA A 93 -10.96 1.11 -8.05
N THR A 94 -10.47 0.21 -8.89
CA THR A 94 -11.08 -0.14 -10.18
C THR A 94 -11.12 -1.66 -10.36
N GLY A 95 -11.97 -2.14 -11.26
CA GLY A 95 -12.18 -3.56 -11.51
C GLY A 95 -12.92 -4.30 -10.40
N GLN A 96 -13.58 -3.57 -9.51
CA GLN A 96 -14.45 -4.13 -8.48
C GLN A 96 -15.63 -4.89 -9.12
N GLY A 97 -16.13 -5.89 -8.40
CA GLY A 97 -17.25 -6.73 -8.78
C GLY A 97 -17.48 -7.81 -7.73
N GLU A 98 -18.56 -8.56 -7.88
CA GLU A 98 -18.90 -9.63 -6.94
C GLU A 98 -17.75 -10.67 -6.85
N GLY A 99 -17.36 -11.02 -5.62
CA GLY A 99 -16.27 -11.96 -5.37
C GLY A 99 -14.86 -11.46 -5.73
N ARG A 100 -14.68 -10.16 -6.03
CA ARG A 100 -13.38 -9.57 -6.38
C ARG A 100 -12.88 -8.61 -5.30
N PRO A 101 -12.17 -9.12 -4.26
CA PRO A 101 -11.55 -8.24 -3.27
C PRO A 101 -10.48 -7.35 -3.93
N ILE A 102 -10.25 -6.17 -3.35
CA ILE A 102 -9.27 -5.21 -3.84
C ILE A 102 -7.88 -5.74 -3.48
N ALA A 103 -7.09 -6.09 -4.49
CA ALA A 103 -5.83 -6.78 -4.29
C ALA A 103 -4.65 -5.81 -4.11
N VAL A 104 -3.86 -6.04 -3.06
CA VAL A 104 -2.52 -5.49 -2.88
C VAL A 104 -1.55 -6.66 -2.80
N GLY A 105 -0.63 -6.76 -3.76
CA GLY A 105 0.31 -7.86 -3.85
C GLY A 105 1.43 -7.77 -2.82
N GLU A 106 2.02 -6.58 -2.68
CA GLU A 106 3.17 -6.36 -1.80
C GLU A 106 3.26 -4.90 -1.36
N VAL A 107 3.78 -4.68 -0.15
CA VAL A 107 4.16 -3.36 0.38
C VAL A 107 5.57 -3.48 0.93
N GLU A 108 6.50 -2.72 0.38
CA GLU A 108 7.91 -2.69 0.78
C GLU A 108 8.24 -1.36 1.46
N PHE A 109 9.02 -1.38 2.54
CA PHE A 109 9.46 -0.21 3.28
C PHE A 109 10.97 -0.04 3.19
N PHE A 110 11.42 1.16 2.82
CA PHE A 110 12.85 1.45 2.62
C PHE A 110 13.36 2.39 3.69
N ARG A 111 14.51 2.02 4.26
CA ARG A 111 15.29 2.86 5.19
C ARG A 111 16.58 3.32 4.54
N ARG A 112 17.10 4.46 5.00
CA ARG A 112 18.49 4.85 4.70
C ARG A 112 19.36 4.42 5.89
N THR A 113 20.39 3.64 5.59
CA THR A 113 21.49 3.32 6.52
C THR A 113 22.47 4.48 6.58
#